data_AF-A0A2V8M8A7-F1
#
_entry.id   AF-A0A2V8M8A7-F1
#
_cell.length_a   1.000
_cell.length_b   1.000
_cell.length_c   1.000
_cell.angle_alpha   90.00
_cell.angle_beta   90.00
_cell.angle_gamma   90.00
#
_symmetry.space_group_name_H-M   'P 1'
#
loop_
_entity.id
_entity.type
_entity.pdbx_description
1 polymer ?
#
loop_
_entity_poly.entity_id
_entity_poly.type
_entity_poly.pdbx_seq_one_letter_code
_entity_poly.pdbx_strand_id
1 'polypeptide(L)'
;VSMLLSRGLRRRLEERFDCPVLDVYSLNEAGPVAVFDSAAAGHVLLQPMLYIEILDSAGHPLNVGERGEITLTGGFNFCLPLLRYRTGDYASLSFEVETPALVGLSGRAPVRFRVANGEWIN
;
A
#
# COMPACT_ATOMS: atom_id res chain seq x y z
N VAL A 1 1.74 -14.63 -2.79
CA VAL A 1 1.43 -13.87 -4.01
C VAL A 1 0.81 -12.57 -3.53
N SER A 2 1.59 -11.48 -3.57
CA SER A 2 1.10 -10.14 -3.24
C SER A 2 0.44 -9.56 -4.49
N MET A 3 -0.66 -8.82 -4.36
CA MET A 3 -1.31 -8.11 -5.48
C MET A 3 -0.48 -6.88 -5.88
N LEU A 4 0.76 -7.09 -6.31
CA LEU A 4 1.66 -6.03 -6.79
C LEU A 4 1.74 -6.09 -8.31
N LEU A 5 1.73 -4.92 -8.96
CA LEU A 5 1.97 -4.83 -10.39
C LEU A 5 3.46 -5.09 -10.69
N SER A 6 3.79 -6.31 -11.11
CA SER A 6 5.16 -6.61 -11.55
C SER A 6 5.56 -5.77 -12.76
N ARG A 7 6.85 -5.42 -12.85
CA ARG A 7 7.41 -4.69 -14.02
C ARG A 7 7.10 -5.39 -15.35
N GLY A 8 7.15 -6.72 -15.36
CA GLY A 8 6.86 -7.51 -16.56
C GLY A 8 5.39 -7.43 -16.97
N LEU A 9 4.45 -7.48 -16.00
CA LEU A 9 3.02 -7.31 -16.29
C LEU A 9 2.72 -5.89 -16.75
N ARG A 10 3.30 -4.86 -16.10
CA ARG A 10 3.16 -3.46 -16.51
C ARG A 10 3.53 -3.26 -17.97
N ARG A 11 4.73 -3.70 -18.36
CA ARG A 11 5.22 -3.56 -19.74
C ARG A 11 4.29 -4.24 -20.75
N ARG A 12 3.83 -5.46 -20.44
CA ARG A 12 2.88 -6.19 -21.30
C ARG A 12 1.55 -5.46 -21.46
N LEU A 13 1.06 -4.80 -20.41
CA LEU A 13 -0.17 -4.01 -20.47
C LEU A 13 0.04 -2.74 -21.31
N GLU A 14 1.14 -2.01 -21.08
CA GLU A 14 1.49 -0.82 -21.86
C GLU A 14 1.61 -1.15 -23.36
N GLU A 15 2.32 -2.21 -23.72
CA GLU A 15 2.47 -2.69 -25.11
C GLU A 15 1.12 -3.09 -25.73
N ARG A 16 0.23 -3.72 -24.95
CA ARG A 16 -1.03 -4.28 -25.45
C ARG A 16 -2.11 -3.22 -25.68
N PHE A 17 -2.09 -2.16 -24.88
CA PHE A 17 -3.10 -1.10 -24.90
C PHE A 17 -2.59 0.22 -25.47
N ASP A 18 -1.30 0.31 -25.79
CA ASP A 18 -0.64 1.51 -26.32
C ASP A 18 -0.88 2.75 -25.45
N CYS A 19 -0.82 2.56 -24.14
CA CYS A 19 -1.07 3.61 -23.17
C CYS A 19 -0.26 3.43 -21.87
N PRO A 20 -0.01 4.51 -21.11
CA PRO A 20 0.64 4.42 -19.81
C PRO A 20 -0.17 3.60 -18.80
N VAL A 21 0.51 2.81 -17.97
CA VAL A 21 -0.12 2.06 -16.88
C VAL A 21 0.28 2.67 -15.54
N LEU A 22 -0.74 3.07 -14.78
CA LEU A 22 -0.62 3.59 -13.41
C LEU A 22 -0.81 2.46 -12.40
N ASP A 23 0.12 2.33 -11.47
CA ASP A 23 0.02 1.40 -10.33
C ASP A 23 -0.48 2.15 -9.10
N VAL A 24 -1.73 1.92 -8.74
CA VAL A 24 -2.42 2.66 -7.67
C VAL A 24 -2.63 1.73 -6.48
N TYR A 25 -2.03 2.08 -5.34
CA TYR A 25 -2.31 1.45 -4.06
C TYR A 25 -3.60 2.04 -3.48
N SER A 26 -4.60 1.18 -3.27
CA SER A 26 -5.93 1.56 -2.78
C SER A 26 -6.43 0.58 -1.73
N LEU A 27 -7.31 1.07 -0.87
CA LEU A 27 -8.01 0.29 0.14
C LEU A 27 -9.51 0.52 0.01
N ASN A 28 -10.33 -0.46 0.39
CA ASN A 28 -11.79 -0.28 0.37
C ASN A 28 -12.24 0.79 1.37
N GLU A 29 -11.52 0.91 2.48
CA GLU A 29 -11.80 1.78 3.60
C GLU A 29 -11.40 3.25 3.33
N ALA A 30 -10.31 3.44 2.58
CA ALA A 30 -9.69 4.75 2.38
C ALA A 30 -9.63 5.20 0.91
N GLY A 31 -10.03 4.38 -0.06
CA GLY A 31 -9.87 4.64 -1.50
C GLY A 31 -8.41 4.72 -1.94
N PRO A 32 -8.07 5.52 -2.98
CA PRO A 32 -6.72 5.62 -3.52
C PRO A 32 -5.74 6.27 -2.54
N VAL A 33 -4.78 5.52 -2.02
CA VAL A 33 -3.81 6.00 -1.02
C VAL A 33 -2.59 6.60 -1.70
N ALA A 34 -2.03 5.91 -2.69
CA ALA A 34 -0.78 6.29 -3.33
C ALA A 34 -0.67 5.77 -4.77
N VAL A 35 0.14 6.42 -5.62
CA VAL A 35 0.42 5.98 -6.99
C VAL A 35 1.91 5.83 -7.23
N PHE A 36 2.33 4.78 -7.92
CA PHE A 36 3.75 4.58 -8.24
C PHE A 36 4.29 5.70 -9.13
N ASP A 37 5.40 6.29 -8.71
CA ASP A 37 6.21 7.21 -9.50
C ASP A 37 7.65 6.68 -9.60
N SER A 38 8.13 6.54 -10.83
CA SER A 38 9.51 6.13 -11.11
C SER A 38 10.56 7.11 -10.58
N ALA A 39 10.26 8.41 -10.50
CA ALA A 39 11.19 9.41 -9.97
C ALA A 39 11.38 9.27 -8.45
N ALA A 40 10.31 8.90 -7.74
CA ALA A 40 10.33 8.62 -6.31
C ALA A 40 10.77 7.18 -5.96
N ALA A 41 10.90 6.31 -6.96
CA ALA A 41 11.10 4.87 -6.79
C ALA A 41 10.11 4.22 -5.79
N GLY A 42 8.88 4.73 -5.75
CA GLY A 42 7.88 4.38 -4.74
C GLY A 42 6.50 4.93 -5.06
N HIS A 43 5.54 4.68 -4.17
CA HIS A 43 4.15 5.14 -4.34
C HIS A 43 3.95 6.49 -3.63
N VAL A 44 3.84 7.58 -4.38
CA VAL A 44 3.61 8.93 -3.84
C VAL A 44 2.19 9.06 -3.31
N LEU A 45 2.03 9.68 -2.14
CA LEU A 45 0.73 9.83 -1.46
C LEU A 45 -0.20 10.76 -2.26
N LEU A 46 -1.46 10.37 -2.39
CA LEU A 46 -2.45 11.09 -3.20
C LEU A 46 -3.37 12.00 -2.37
N GLN A 47 -3.67 11.62 -1.13
CA GLN A 47 -4.70 12.26 -0.32
C GLN A 47 -4.08 13.18 0.74
N PRO A 48 -4.28 14.51 0.66
CA PRO A 48 -3.72 15.45 1.64
C PRO A 48 -4.28 15.27 3.08
N MET A 49 -5.51 14.75 3.19
CA MET A 49 -6.21 14.54 4.46
C MET A 49 -6.01 13.13 5.04
N LEU A 50 -5.16 12.30 4.42
CA LEU A 50 -4.86 10.96 4.89
C LEU A 50 -3.50 10.96 5.56
N TYR A 51 -3.49 10.91 6.88
CA TYR A 51 -2.27 10.83 7.66
C TYR A 51 -1.75 9.39 7.67
N ILE A 52 -0.46 9.21 7.36
CA ILE A 52 0.19 7.91 7.27
C ILE A 52 1.29 7.79 8.32
N GLU A 53 1.26 6.68 9.06
CA GLU A 53 2.29 6.24 9.98
C GLU A 53 2.84 4.89 9.52
N ILE A 54 4.11 4.63 9.83
CA ILE A 54 4.71 3.30 9.73
C ILE A 54 4.92 2.78 11.15
N LEU A 55 4.28 1.67 11.50
CA LEU A 55 4.31 1.13 12.87
C LEU A 55 5.08 -0.18 12.95
N ASP A 56 5.72 -0.40 14.09
CA ASP A 56 6.26 -1.71 14.48
C ASP A 56 5.14 -2.67 14.94
N SER A 57 5.51 -3.91 15.29
CA SER A 57 4.55 -4.91 15.78
C SER A 57 3.90 -4.54 17.12
N ALA A 58 4.55 -3.70 17.93
CA ALA A 58 4.06 -3.22 19.22
C ALA A 58 3.16 -1.96 19.07
N GLY A 59 3.03 -1.42 17.86
CA GLY A 59 2.23 -0.23 17.56
C GLY A 59 2.96 1.10 17.81
N HIS A 60 4.29 1.09 17.93
CA HIS A 60 5.10 2.30 18.02
C HIS A 60 5.47 2.81 16.62
N PRO A 61 5.51 4.14 16.42
CA PRO A 61 5.98 4.72 15.17
C PRO A 61 7.46 4.43 14.95
N LEU A 62 7.80 4.04 13.73
CA LEU A 62 9.16 3.86 13.27
C LEU A 62 9.71 5.17 12.65
N ASN A 63 11.03 5.29 12.60
CA ASN A 63 11.68 6.43 11.94
C ASN A 63 11.49 6.37 10.42
N VAL A 64 11.70 7.52 9.76
CA VAL A 64 11.71 7.62 8.30
C VAL A 64 12.68 6.60 7.70
N GLY A 65 12.25 5.91 6.64
CA GLY A 65 13.02 4.87 5.96
C GLY A 65 12.96 3.48 6.62
N GLU A 66 12.52 3.36 7.87
CA GLU A 66 12.35 2.05 8.52
C GLU A 66 11.09 1.34 8.00
N ARG A 67 11.19 0.02 7.82
CA ARG A 67 10.09 -0.80 7.29
C ARG A 67 9.16 -1.26 8.42
N GLY A 68 7.87 -1.02 8.25
CA GLY A 68 6.83 -1.47 9.16
C GLY A 68 5.47 -1.54 8.48
N GLU A 69 4.42 -1.62 9.28
CA GLU A 69 3.05 -1.69 8.78
C GLU A 69 2.51 -0.29 8.47
N ILE A 70 1.91 -0.14 7.29
CA ILE A 70 1.23 1.08 6.88
C ILE A 70 -0.03 1.23 7.73
N THR A 71 -0.11 2.34 8.45
CA THR A 71 -1.24 2.70 9.32
C THR A 71 -1.77 4.06 8.93
N LEU A 72 -3.09 4.23 8.92
CA LEU A 72 -3.73 5.43 8.39
C LEU A 72 -4.78 6.04 9.32
N THR A 73 -4.81 7.37 9.34
CA THR A 73 -5.81 8.18 10.06
C THR A 73 -6.42 9.20 9.11
N GLY A 74 -7.74 9.33 9.13
CA GLY A 74 -8.49 10.24 8.25
C GLY A 74 -9.10 9.52 7.05
N GLY A 75 -9.05 10.16 5.88
CA GLY A 75 -9.76 9.74 4.68
C GLY A 75 -10.96 10.63 4.35
N PHE A 76 -11.56 10.42 3.18
CA PHE A 76 -12.64 11.28 2.66
C PHE A 76 -14.05 10.88 3.14
N ASN A 77 -14.23 9.70 3.74
CA ASN A 77 -15.53 9.20 4.14
C ASN A 77 -15.87 9.62 5.58
N PHE A 78 -16.67 10.66 5.73
CA PHE A 78 -17.08 11.17 7.05
C PHE A 78 -17.95 10.19 7.86
N CYS A 79 -18.59 9.21 7.22
CA CYS A 79 -19.35 8.15 7.89
C CYS A 79 -18.45 7.02 8.43
N LEU A 80 -17.17 6.99 8.02
CA LEU A 80 -16.20 5.97 8.41
C LEU A 80 -14.89 6.65 8.85
N PRO A 81 -14.86 7.29 10.02
CA PRO A 81 -13.63 7.88 10.53
C PRO A 81 -12.63 6.77 10.87
N LEU A 82 -11.49 6.77 10.18
CA LEU A 82 -10.40 5.85 10.46
C LEU A 82 -9.41 6.52 11.40
N LEU A 83 -9.08 5.86 12.50
CA LEU A 83 -8.09 6.30 13.47
C LEU A 83 -7.07 5.17 13.68
N ARG A 84 -5.82 5.43 13.28
CA ARG A 84 -4.72 4.46 13.30
C ARG A 84 -5.14 3.08 12.75
N TYR A 85 -5.84 3.08 11.62
CA TYR A 85 -6.28 1.87 10.95
C TYR A 85 -5.08 1.11 10.37
N ARG A 86 -4.88 -0.12 10.86
CA ARG A 86 -3.79 -1.02 10.48
C ARG A 86 -4.18 -1.82 9.24
N THR A 87 -3.46 -1.59 8.15
CA THR A 87 -3.81 -2.13 6.82
C THR A 87 -3.45 -3.61 6.65
N GLY A 88 -2.47 -4.10 7.41
CA GLY A 88 -1.79 -5.37 7.15
C GLY A 88 -0.79 -5.32 5.98
N ASP A 89 -0.60 -4.16 5.36
CA ASP A 89 0.34 -3.91 4.28
C ASP A 89 1.60 -3.23 4.82
N TYR A 90 2.75 -3.43 4.17
CA TYR A 90 4.05 -3.00 4.68
C TYR A 90 4.82 -2.15 3.68
N ALA A 91 5.48 -1.11 4.18
CA ALA A 91 6.38 -0.23 3.43
C ALA A 91 7.31 0.52 4.40
N SER A 92 8.17 1.38 3.84
CA SER A 92 8.80 2.48 4.57
C SER A 92 8.31 3.82 4.00
N LEU A 93 8.37 4.88 4.81
CA LEU A 93 8.02 6.24 4.38
C LEU A 93 9.29 6.97 3.95
N SER A 94 9.23 7.68 2.83
CA SER A 94 10.29 8.54 2.29
C SER A 94 9.77 9.96 2.04
N PHE A 95 10.65 10.94 2.25
CA PHE A 95 10.42 12.37 2.03
C PHE A 95 11.48 12.97 1.10
N GLU A 96 12.16 12.15 0.30
CA GLU A 96 13.24 12.60 -0.60
C GLU A 96 12.73 13.41 -1.79
N VAL A 97 11.47 13.24 -2.16
CA VAL A 97 10.76 14.00 -3.20
C VAL A 97 9.73 14.94 -2.57
N GLU A 98 9.20 15.90 -3.33
CA GLU A 98 8.27 16.93 -2.84
C GLU A 98 7.03 16.34 -2.14
N THR A 99 6.50 15.23 -2.66
CA THR A 99 5.36 14.51 -2.06
C THR A 99 5.84 13.25 -1.35
N PRO A 100 5.49 13.02 -0.08
CA PRO A 100 5.90 11.80 0.64
C PRO A 100 5.52 10.53 -0.13
N ALA A 101 6.36 9.51 -0.04
CA ALA A 101 6.20 8.27 -0.79
C ALA A 101 6.34 7.02 0.09
N LEU A 102 5.58 5.98 -0.24
CA LEU A 102 5.72 4.64 0.31
C LEU A 102 6.71 3.84 -0.55
N VAL A 103 7.80 3.39 0.07
CA VAL A 103 8.88 2.65 -0.62
C VAL A 103 8.83 1.18 -0.23
N GLY A 104 9.01 0.31 -1.23
CA GLY A 104 9.02 -1.14 -1.03
C GLY A 104 7.67 -1.70 -0.58
N LEU A 105 6.57 -1.14 -1.09
CA LEU A 105 5.20 -1.59 -0.80
C LEU A 105 5.06 -3.11 -0.97
N SER A 106 4.52 -3.78 0.04
CA SER A 106 4.12 -5.19 -0.03
C SER A 106 2.75 -5.38 0.61
N GLY A 107 1.82 -5.93 -0.16
CA GLY A 107 0.48 -6.25 0.32
C GLY A 107 0.47 -7.44 1.28
N ARG A 108 -0.62 -7.55 2.04
CA ARG A 108 -0.88 -8.57 3.06
C ARG A 108 -0.79 -10.00 2.50
N ALA A 109 -0.29 -10.91 3.32
CA ALA A 109 -0.29 -12.33 3.00
C ALA A 109 -1.75 -12.85 2.89
N PRO A 110 -2.06 -13.69 1.89
CA PRO A 110 -3.37 -14.35 1.80
C PRO A 110 -3.67 -15.10 3.10
N VAL A 111 -4.90 -14.95 3.59
CA VAL A 111 -5.40 -15.77 4.69
C VAL A 111 -5.58 -17.18 4.16
N ARG A 112 -5.03 -18.17 4.86
CA ARG A 112 -5.18 -19.56 4.50
C ARG A 112 -6.17 -20.22 5.45
N PHE A 113 -7.14 -20.92 4.88
CA PHE A 113 -8.12 -21.68 5.64
C PHE A 113 -7.77 -23.16 5.56
N ARG A 114 -7.88 -23.85 6.70
CA ARG A 114 -7.75 -25.31 6.74
C ARG A 114 -9.15 -25.92 6.70
N VAL A 115 -9.43 -26.68 5.66
CA VAL A 115 -10.72 -27.36 5.49
C VAL A 115 -10.74 -28.70 6.23
N ALA A 116 -11.93 -29.28 6.40
CA ALA A 116 -12.16 -30.46 7.25
C ALA A 116 -11.35 -31.70 6.84
N ASN A 117 -11.02 -31.85 5.55
CA ASN A 117 -10.18 -32.94 5.04
C ASN A 117 -8.67 -32.71 5.30
N GLY A 118 -8.29 -31.61 5.94
CA GLY A 118 -6.92 -31.26 6.29
C GLY A 118 -6.18 -30.45 5.23
N GLU A 119 -6.77 -30.21 4.05
CA GLU A 119 -6.17 -29.40 2.98
C GLU A 119 -6.19 -27.90 3.33
N TRP A 120 -5.26 -27.16 2.72
CA TRP A 120 -5.18 -25.71 2.83
C TRP A 120 -5.74 -25.06 1.56
N ILE A 121 -6.64 -24.10 1.72
CA ILE A 121 -7.13 -23.23 0.65
C ILE A 121 -6.78 -21.77 0.97
N ASN A 122 -6.56 -20.97 -0.08
CA ASN A 122 -6.37 -19.52 0.01
C ASN A 122 -7.65 -18.82 -0.45
#